data_AF-A0A2H9ZWP3-F1
#
_entry.id   AF-A0A2H9ZWP3-F1
#
_cell.length_a   1.000
_cell.length_b   1.000
_cell.length_c   1.000
_cell.angle_alpha   90.00
_cell.angle_beta   90.00
_cell.angle_gamma   90.00
#
_symmetry.space_group_name_H-M   'P 1'
#
loop_
_entity.id
_entity.type
_entity.pdbx_description
1 polymer ?
#
loop_
_entity_poly.entity_id
_entity_poly.type
_entity_poly.pdbx_seq_one_letter_code
_entity_poly.pdbx_strand_id
1 'polypeptide(L)'
;MTVLASGQSSKVLLIWAKALHRMGEEEMGWSSKAIDSSNIGFRMLKKCGWKEGAGLGAFEQGRLDPVQTQVKKNKRGIGAEKRKRSDINSTESTSESKMEKERLQCKKKQKAISKRFKKIQEHEERMKEKEFERAFFREFWPDNV
;
A
#
# COMPACT_ATOMS: atom_id res chain seq x y z
N MET A 1 37.81 34.55 -22.40
CA MET A 1 37.24 33.51 -23.28
C MET A 1 37.16 32.21 -22.51
N THR A 2 35.94 31.66 -22.31
CA THR A 2 35.53 30.25 -22.03
C THR A 2 34.31 30.23 -21.09
N VAL A 3 33.17 29.55 -21.28
CA VAL A 3 32.40 28.98 -22.40
C VAL A 3 30.95 28.92 -21.87
N LEU A 4 29.96 29.23 -22.70
CA LEU A 4 28.53 28.96 -22.47
C LEU A 4 28.27 27.47 -22.18
N ALA A 5 27.48 27.15 -21.16
CA ALA A 5 26.52 26.04 -21.09
C ALA A 5 25.87 26.09 -19.70
N SER A 6 24.56 25.99 -19.47
CA SER A 6 23.45 25.60 -20.30
C SER A 6 22.19 25.97 -19.52
N GLY A 7 21.24 26.67 -20.16
CA GLY A 7 19.91 26.89 -19.60
C GLY A 7 19.18 25.56 -19.44
N GLN A 8 19.15 25.02 -18.22
CA GLN A 8 18.27 23.91 -17.90
C GLN A 8 16.83 24.43 -17.89
N SER A 9 16.01 23.91 -18.81
CA SER A 9 14.59 24.23 -18.94
C SER A 9 13.90 24.17 -17.58
N SER A 10 13.08 25.16 -17.25
CA SER A 10 12.33 25.22 -15.98
C SER A 10 11.50 23.96 -15.72
N LYS A 11 11.13 23.23 -16.78
CA LYS A 11 10.48 21.91 -16.68
C LYS A 11 11.38 20.83 -16.07
N VAL A 12 12.68 20.85 -16.38
CA VAL A 12 13.68 19.96 -15.78
C VAL A 12 13.88 20.33 -14.32
N LEU A 13 14.03 21.61 -13.98
CA LEU A 13 14.09 22.08 -12.59
C LEU A 13 12.83 21.69 -11.79
N LEU A 14 11.65 21.75 -12.39
CA LEU A 14 10.39 21.27 -11.79
C LEU A 14 10.36 19.75 -11.59
N ILE A 15 10.90 18.97 -12.53
CA ILE A 15 11.01 17.51 -12.39
C ILE A 15 11.99 17.16 -11.26
N TRP A 16 13.13 17.86 -11.19
CA TRP A 16 14.10 17.71 -10.11
C TRP A 16 13.52 18.15 -8.76
N ALA A 17 12.82 19.28 -8.69
CA ALA A 17 12.13 19.75 -7.48
C ALA A 17 11.02 18.79 -7.03
N LYS A 18 10.24 18.24 -7.98
CA LYS A 18 9.17 17.26 -7.71
C LYS A 18 9.71 15.86 -7.38
N ALA A 19 10.95 15.55 -7.79
CA ALA A 19 11.68 14.36 -7.37
C ALA A 19 12.30 14.53 -5.98
N LEU A 20 12.84 15.71 -5.67
CA LEU A 20 13.40 16.06 -4.36
C LEU A 20 12.31 16.06 -3.27
N HIS A 21 11.10 16.53 -3.59
CA HIS A 21 9.94 16.46 -2.68
C HIS A 21 9.33 15.05 -2.52
N ARG A 22 9.77 14.08 -3.34
CA ARG A 22 9.37 12.66 -3.25
C ARG A 22 10.36 11.81 -2.44
N MET A 23 11.46 12.42 -1.98
CA MET A 23 12.42 11.83 -1.03
C MET A 23 12.26 12.40 0.39
N GLY A 24 11.03 12.81 0.75
CA GLY A 24 10.70 13.06 2.15
C GLY A 24 10.81 11.76 2.93
N GLU A 25 11.93 11.61 3.63
CA GLU A 25 12.18 10.84 4.84
C GLU A 25 11.05 9.86 5.20
N GLU A 26 11.16 8.62 4.71
CA GLU A 26 10.61 7.48 5.46
C GLU A 26 11.53 7.23 6.68
N GLU A 27 11.68 8.24 7.55
CA GLU A 27 12.14 8.07 8.93
C GLU A 27 11.04 7.31 9.65
N MET A 28 11.06 5.98 9.47
CA MET A 28 10.07 5.06 10.01
C MET A 28 10.32 4.90 11.51
N GLY A 29 9.90 5.92 12.26
CA GLY A 29 9.42 5.85 13.63
C GLY A 29 10.29 5.07 14.61
N TRP A 30 11.51 5.53 14.84
CA TRP A 30 12.15 5.37 16.15
C TRP A 30 12.53 6.72 16.70
N SER A 31 11.65 7.31 17.50
CA SER A 31 12.10 8.42 18.32
C SER A 31 12.94 7.82 19.43
N SER A 32 14.26 7.98 19.37
CA SER A 32 15.20 7.72 20.49
C SER A 32 14.96 8.66 21.68
N LYS A 33 13.80 9.32 21.72
CA LYS A 33 13.42 10.31 22.70
C LYS A 33 12.90 9.57 23.92
N ALA A 34 13.44 9.93 25.08
CA ALA A 34 12.92 9.47 26.35
C ALA A 34 11.41 9.74 26.46
N ILE A 35 10.70 8.87 27.18
CA ILE A 35 9.27 9.03 27.42
C ILE A 35 9.07 10.32 28.23
N ASP A 36 8.20 11.20 27.74
CA ASP A 36 7.95 12.48 28.41
C ASP A 36 7.28 12.31 29.79
N SER A 37 7.60 13.22 30.70
CA SER A 37 7.09 13.27 32.07
C SER A 37 5.57 13.47 32.17
N SER A 38 4.96 14.08 31.15
CA SER A 38 3.49 14.23 31.06
C SER A 38 2.78 12.88 30.86
N ASN A 39 3.50 11.87 30.34
CA ASN A 39 2.94 10.56 30.06
C ASN A 39 2.52 9.85 31.36
N ILE A 40 1.30 9.30 31.37
CA ILE A 40 0.75 8.59 32.53
C ILE A 40 1.63 7.38 32.90
N GLY A 41 2.11 6.62 31.90
CA GLY A 41 2.97 5.47 32.08
C GLY A 41 4.33 5.84 32.68
N PHE A 42 4.91 6.97 32.27
CA PHE A 42 6.15 7.49 32.89
C PHE A 42 5.95 7.70 34.40
N ARG A 43 4.88 8.41 34.79
CA ARG A 43 4.57 8.66 36.20
C ARG A 43 4.30 7.37 36.98
N MET A 44 3.64 6.39 36.37
CA MET A 44 3.41 5.08 36.99
C MET A 44 4.73 4.33 37.23
N LEU A 45 5.61 4.27 36.23
CA LEU A 45 6.92 3.63 36.35
C LEU A 45 7.75 4.27 37.47
N LYS A 46 7.81 5.61 37.52
CA LYS A 46 8.49 6.36 38.59
C LYS A 46 7.94 6.01 39.97
N LYS A 47 6.61 5.91 40.12
CA LYS A 47 5.96 5.50 41.39
C LYS A 47 6.30 4.08 41.80
N CYS A 48 6.48 3.17 40.84
CA CYS A 48 6.91 1.80 41.07
C CYS A 48 8.42 1.67 41.36
N GLY A 49 9.15 2.78 41.47
CA GLY A 49 10.58 2.78 41.78
C GLY A 49 11.50 2.68 40.57
N TRP A 50 10.95 2.70 39.34
CA TRP A 50 11.78 2.75 38.14
C TRP A 50 12.48 4.12 38.00
N LYS A 51 13.73 4.10 37.52
CA LYS A 51 14.56 5.29 37.31
C LYS A 51 14.70 5.56 35.82
N GLU A 52 14.66 6.82 35.45
CA GLU A 52 14.87 7.22 34.06
C GLU A 52 16.30 6.87 33.63
N GLY A 53 16.43 6.27 32.44
CA GLY A 53 17.71 5.77 31.95
C GLY A 53 18.14 4.41 32.50
N ALA A 54 17.38 3.80 33.43
CA ALA A 54 17.66 2.46 33.94
C ALA A 54 16.83 1.39 33.21
N GLY A 55 17.42 0.21 33.03
CA GLY A 55 16.71 -0.95 32.51
C GLY A 55 15.67 -1.48 33.49
N LEU A 56 14.70 -2.25 33.00
CA LEU A 56 13.72 -2.91 33.87
C LEU A 56 14.29 -4.22 34.45
N GLY A 57 13.84 -4.61 35.64
CA GLY A 57 14.24 -5.85 36.31
C GLY A 57 15.04 -5.61 37.60
N ALA A 58 15.25 -6.66 38.39
CA ALA A 58 15.87 -6.57 39.71
C ALA A 58 17.29 -5.98 39.71
N PHE A 59 18.04 -6.18 38.62
CA PHE A 59 19.39 -5.69 38.42
C PHE A 59 19.48 -4.67 37.28
N GLU A 60 18.34 -4.03 36.94
CA GLU A 60 18.25 -3.08 35.82
C GLU A 60 18.70 -3.69 34.47
N GLN A 61 18.58 -5.01 34.33
CA GLN A 61 19.13 -5.80 33.21
C GLN A 61 18.32 -5.71 31.91
N GLY A 62 17.13 -5.10 31.97
CA GLY A 62 16.24 -4.94 30.83
C GLY A 62 16.80 -3.96 29.80
N ARG A 63 16.43 -4.16 28.53
CA ARG A 63 16.88 -3.29 27.44
C ARG A 63 16.32 -1.87 27.61
N LEU A 64 17.17 -0.87 27.39
CA LEU A 64 16.83 0.56 27.45
C LEU A 64 16.02 0.98 26.22
N ASP A 65 16.49 0.57 25.04
CA ASP A 65 15.82 0.83 23.78
C ASP A 65 14.77 -0.26 23.50
N PRO A 66 13.62 0.06 22.90
CA PRO A 66 12.71 -0.98 22.45
C PRO A 66 13.33 -1.88 21.33
N VAL A 67 12.68 -2.99 20.94
CA VAL A 67 13.19 -3.84 19.83
C VAL A 67 12.97 -3.15 18.49
N GLN A 68 13.99 -3.10 17.63
CA GLN A 68 13.82 -2.69 16.24
C GLN A 68 13.06 -3.76 15.45
N THR A 69 12.04 -3.34 14.69
CA THR A 69 11.27 -4.23 13.82
C THR A 69 11.33 -3.76 12.38
N GLN A 70 11.37 -4.71 11.44
CA GLN A 70 11.33 -4.40 10.01
C GLN A 70 9.94 -4.71 9.46
N VAL A 71 9.27 -3.69 8.92
CA VAL A 71 7.97 -3.88 8.28
C VAL A 71 8.14 -4.54 6.92
N LYS A 72 7.58 -5.74 6.79
CA LYS A 72 7.60 -6.50 5.54
C LYS A 72 6.60 -5.92 4.54
N LYS A 73 7.09 -5.14 3.58
CA LYS A 73 6.27 -4.54 2.52
C LYS A 73 5.85 -5.53 1.41
N ASN A 74 6.35 -6.77 1.41
CA ASN A 74 6.10 -7.76 0.36
C ASN A 74 5.23 -8.94 0.82
N LYS A 75 4.59 -9.63 -0.12
CA LYS A 75 3.74 -10.81 0.16
C LYS A 75 4.44 -12.16 -0.09
N ARG A 76 5.77 -12.15 -0.28
CA ARG A 76 6.54 -13.37 -0.57
C ARG A 76 6.77 -14.18 0.70
N GLY A 77 7.05 -15.48 0.57
CA GLY A 77 7.38 -16.34 1.70
C GLY A 77 8.60 -15.85 2.50
N ILE A 78 8.70 -16.31 3.75
CA ILE A 78 9.94 -16.17 4.53
C ILE A 78 11.04 -16.97 3.82
N GLY A 79 12.28 -16.47 3.81
CA GLY A 79 13.40 -17.09 3.08
C GLY A 79 13.42 -16.81 1.57
N ALA A 80 12.39 -16.17 1.01
CA ALA A 80 12.37 -15.82 -0.40
C ALA A 80 13.41 -14.73 -0.72
N GLU A 81 14.31 -15.00 -1.67
CA GLU A 81 15.46 -14.14 -1.97
C GLU A 81 15.07 -12.69 -2.23
N LYS A 82 15.56 -11.76 -1.40
CA LYS A 82 15.27 -10.33 -1.55
C LYS A 82 15.90 -9.87 -2.88
N ARG A 83 15.12 -9.31 -3.80
CA ARG A 83 15.71 -8.65 -4.96
C ARG A 83 16.56 -7.50 -4.43
N LYS A 84 17.87 -7.53 -4.69
CA LYS A 84 18.77 -6.41 -4.44
C LYS A 84 18.18 -5.22 -5.20
N ARG A 85 17.84 -4.13 -4.50
CA ARG A 85 17.69 -2.85 -5.17
C ARG A 85 19.09 -2.58 -5.71
N SER A 86 19.31 -2.82 -7.00
CA SER A 86 20.48 -2.25 -7.68
C SER A 86 20.37 -0.75 -7.48
N ASP A 87 21.41 -0.14 -6.95
CA ASP A 87 21.49 1.30 -6.74
C ASP A 87 21.16 2.00 -8.05
N ILE A 88 19.99 2.64 -8.12
CA ILE A 88 19.51 3.32 -9.32
C ILE A 88 20.05 4.75 -9.30
N ASN A 89 21.37 4.88 -9.39
CA ASN A 89 21.99 5.99 -10.10
C ASN A 89 22.24 5.52 -11.53
N SER A 90 21.15 5.28 -12.26
CA SER A 90 21.17 5.10 -13.70
C SER A 90 19.94 5.81 -14.21
N THR A 91 20.20 7.02 -14.67
CA THR A 91 19.39 7.74 -15.64
C THR A 91 18.83 6.77 -16.67
N GLU A 92 17.52 6.88 -16.92
CA GLU A 92 16.81 6.31 -18.07
C GLU A 92 16.45 4.80 -17.98
N SER A 93 15.19 4.51 -17.61
CA SER A 93 14.40 3.26 -17.87
C SER A 93 13.30 2.96 -16.82
N THR A 94 12.82 3.93 -16.03
CA THR A 94 11.80 3.67 -14.98
C THR A 94 10.35 3.95 -15.41
N SER A 95 10.07 4.40 -16.63
CA SER A 95 8.70 4.70 -17.08
C SER A 95 7.90 3.47 -17.53
N GLU A 96 8.54 2.45 -18.11
CA GLU A 96 7.81 1.34 -18.76
C GLU A 96 7.33 0.28 -17.76
N SER A 97 8.15 -0.07 -16.76
CA SER A 97 7.81 -1.14 -15.80
C SER A 97 6.72 -0.77 -14.78
N LYS A 98 6.50 0.53 -14.55
CA LYS A 98 5.41 1.06 -13.73
C LYS A 98 4.10 1.08 -14.52
N MET A 99 4.15 1.50 -15.79
CA MET A 99 3.02 1.44 -16.72
C MET A 99 2.59 0.00 -17.04
N GLU A 100 3.51 -0.95 -17.20
CA GLU A 100 3.20 -2.37 -17.46
C GLU A 100 2.41 -2.99 -16.29
N LYS A 101 2.82 -2.71 -15.04
CA LYS A 101 2.14 -3.21 -13.83
C LYS A 101 0.77 -2.57 -13.63
N GLU A 102 0.64 -1.26 -13.83
CA GLU A 102 -0.67 -0.59 -13.77
C GLU A 102 -1.59 -1.04 -14.91
N ARG A 103 -1.06 -1.27 -16.12
CA ARG A 103 -1.81 -1.77 -17.28
C ARG A 103 -2.21 -3.23 -17.14
N LEU A 104 -1.38 -4.08 -16.55
CA LEU A 104 -1.74 -5.46 -16.17
C LEU A 104 -2.80 -5.46 -15.05
N GLN A 105 -2.70 -4.54 -14.10
CA GLN A 105 -3.65 -4.43 -13.00
C GLN A 105 -5.00 -3.84 -13.45
N CYS A 106 -5.01 -2.88 -14.38
CA CYS A 106 -6.22 -2.37 -15.00
C CYS A 106 -6.89 -3.44 -15.88
N LYS A 107 -6.11 -4.22 -16.65
CA LYS A 107 -6.61 -5.35 -17.45
C LYS A 107 -7.22 -6.46 -16.59
N LYS A 108 -6.61 -6.80 -15.44
CA LYS A 108 -7.16 -7.82 -14.50
C LYS A 108 -8.46 -7.34 -13.87
N LYS A 109 -8.55 -6.08 -13.44
CA LYS A 109 -9.77 -5.47 -12.89
C LYS A 109 -10.89 -5.40 -13.95
N GLN A 110 -10.58 -4.99 -15.18
CA GLN A 110 -11.53 -4.96 -16.30
C GLN A 110 -12.10 -6.35 -16.62
N LYS A 111 -11.26 -7.38 -16.67
CA LYS A 111 -11.72 -8.77 -16.87
C LYS A 111 -12.61 -9.27 -15.72
N ALA A 112 -12.32 -8.88 -14.48
CA ALA A 112 -13.15 -9.25 -13.32
C ALA A 112 -14.52 -8.54 -13.33
N ILE A 113 -14.56 -7.26 -13.72
CA ILE A 113 -15.80 -6.49 -13.89
C ILE A 113 -16.66 -7.08 -15.01
N SER A 114 -16.05 -7.42 -16.16
CA SER A 114 -16.73 -8.07 -17.29
C SER A 114 -17.34 -9.42 -16.89
N LYS A 115 -16.64 -10.24 -16.08
CA LYS A 115 -17.18 -11.51 -15.58
C LYS A 115 -18.40 -11.32 -14.66
N ARG A 116 -18.39 -10.31 -13.79
CA ARG A 116 -19.54 -9.99 -12.93
C ARG A 116 -20.74 -9.49 -13.72
N PHE A 117 -20.51 -8.64 -14.73
CA PHE A 117 -21.56 -8.13 -15.60
C PHE A 117 -22.21 -9.25 -16.43
N LYS A 118 -21.43 -10.15 -17.03
CA LYS A 118 -21.99 -11.30 -17.76
C LYS A 118 -22.86 -12.20 -16.89
N LYS A 119 -22.46 -12.41 -15.62
CA LYS A 119 -23.21 -13.24 -14.67
C LYS A 119 -24.52 -12.58 -14.22
N ILE A 120 -24.57 -11.25 -14.14
CA ILE A 120 -25.79 -10.51 -13.79
C ILE A 120 -26.78 -10.53 -14.96
N GLN A 121 -26.29 -10.34 -16.18
CA GLN A 121 -27.11 -10.38 -17.39
C GLN A 121 -27.75 -11.75 -17.62
N GLU A 122 -26.98 -12.84 -17.44
CA GLU A 122 -27.51 -14.20 -17.54
C GLU A 122 -28.60 -14.48 -16.48
N HIS A 123 -28.45 -13.93 -15.28
CA HIS A 123 -29.46 -14.07 -14.23
C HIS A 123 -30.73 -13.28 -14.57
N GLU A 124 -30.59 -12.06 -15.10
CA GLU A 124 -31.72 -11.26 -15.57
C GLU A 124 -32.44 -11.92 -16.75
N GLU A 125 -31.71 -12.47 -17.73
CA GLU A 125 -32.28 -13.21 -18.87
C GLU A 125 -33.04 -14.45 -18.39
N ARG A 126 -32.47 -15.22 -17.46
CA ARG A 126 -33.17 -16.38 -16.86
C ARG A 126 -34.45 -15.97 -16.12
N MET A 127 -34.45 -14.80 -15.48
CA MET A 127 -35.66 -14.27 -14.84
C MET A 127 -36.69 -13.83 -15.88
N LYS A 128 -36.26 -13.17 -16.96
CA LYS A 128 -37.13 -12.79 -18.08
C LYS A 128 -37.70 -13.99 -18.81
N GLU A 129 -36.94 -15.06 -19.00
CA GLU A 129 -37.44 -16.31 -19.59
C GLU A 129 -38.50 -16.95 -18.70
N LYS A 130 -38.27 -17.04 -17.38
CA LYS A 130 -39.27 -17.54 -16.45
C LYS A 130 -40.53 -16.67 -16.40
N GLU A 131 -40.37 -15.35 -16.46
CA GLU A 131 -41.48 -14.41 -16.53
C GLU A 131 -42.23 -14.53 -17.85
N PHE A 132 -41.50 -14.69 -18.96
CA PHE A 132 -42.04 -14.92 -20.29
C PHE A 132 -42.82 -16.23 -20.34
N GLU A 133 -42.25 -17.35 -19.89
CA GLU A 133 -42.95 -18.64 -19.82
C GLU A 133 -44.23 -18.53 -18.98
N ARG A 134 -44.14 -17.95 -17.77
CA ARG A 134 -45.30 -17.75 -16.90
C ARG A 134 -46.37 -16.86 -17.56
N ALA A 135 -45.97 -15.79 -18.24
CA ALA A 135 -46.89 -14.91 -18.95
C ALA A 135 -47.48 -15.58 -20.20
N PHE A 136 -46.66 -16.30 -20.96
CA PHE A 136 -47.04 -17.03 -22.17
C PHE A 136 -48.04 -18.15 -21.86
N PHE A 137 -47.80 -18.95 -20.81
CA PHE A 137 -48.75 -19.97 -20.37
C PHE A 137 -50.07 -19.36 -19.90
N ARG A 138 -50.02 -18.24 -19.17
CA ARG A 138 -51.24 -17.52 -18.75
C ARG A 138 -52.07 -17.01 -19.93
N GLU A 139 -51.42 -16.62 -21.02
CA GLU A 139 -52.08 -15.97 -22.15
C GLU A 139 -52.55 -16.97 -23.23
N PHE A 140 -51.83 -18.09 -23.39
CA PHE A 140 -52.11 -19.04 -24.47
C PHE A 140 -52.79 -20.33 -23.98
N TRP A 141 -52.75 -20.67 -22.68
CA TRP A 141 -53.35 -21.88 -22.10
C TRP A 141 -54.00 -21.62 -20.72
N PRO A 142 -55.14 -20.89 -20.67
CA PRO A 142 -55.75 -20.42 -19.42
C PRO A 142 -56.28 -21.51 -18.47
N ASP A 143 -56.47 -22.75 -18.94
CA ASP A 143 -57.16 -23.81 -18.18
C ASP A 143 -56.25 -24.70 -17.31
N ASN A 144 -54.93 -24.41 -17.22
CA ASN A 144 -53.96 -25.21 -16.45
C ASN A 144 -53.26 -24.46 -15.30
N VAL A 145 -53.95 -23.47 -14.69
CA VAL A 145 -53.61 -22.88 -13.38
C VAL A 145 -54.74 -23.13 -12.40
#